data_AF-A0A7K4CE58-F1
#
_entry.id   AF-A0A7K4CE58-F1
#
_cell.length_a   1.000
_cell.length_b   1.000
_cell.length_c   1.000
_cell.angle_alpha   90.00
_cell.angle_beta   90.00
_cell.angle_gamma   90.00
#
_symmetry.space_group_name_H-M   'P 1'
#
loop_
_entity.id
_entity.type
_entity.pdbx_description
1 polymer ?
#
loop_
_entity_poly.entity_id
_entity_poly.type
_entity_poly.pdbx_seq_one_letter_code
_entity_poly.pdbx_strand_id
1 'polypeptide(L)'
;LGHTEALEISPQYMKIRGISEKIVKEGIHPSQITVLERLVRTVADRGKESVLFCDLAIFFKNESEETLSRRMIQNAIEEARIIRPLSRRSFVMCDMALKMYAAGCENAAQEILDYAIDAATNIRQSSLRDEVFDELGLAIKVMQGM
;
A
#
# COMPACT_ATOMS: atom_id res chain seq x y z
N LEU A 1 -3.62 10.25 -7.43
CA LEU A 1 -2.32 10.98 -7.44
C LEU A 1 -2.14 12.12 -6.41
N GLY A 2 -3.19 12.70 -5.79
CA GLY A 2 -3.03 13.83 -4.82
C GLY A 2 -3.00 13.50 -3.33
N HIS A 3 -3.09 12.22 -2.93
CA HIS A 3 -3.16 11.82 -1.51
C HIS A 3 -1.81 11.48 -0.89
N THR A 4 -0.81 11.14 -1.70
CA THR A 4 0.50 10.64 -1.25
C THR A 4 1.37 11.76 -0.68
N GLU A 5 1.43 12.93 -1.33
CA GLU A 5 2.24 14.08 -0.86
C GLU A 5 1.79 14.62 0.51
N ALA A 6 0.48 14.61 0.79
CA ALA A 6 -0.05 15.08 2.07
C ALA A 6 0.25 14.11 3.24
N LEU A 7 0.53 12.83 2.95
CA LEU A 7 0.81 11.81 3.95
C LEU A 7 2.26 11.87 4.45
N GLU A 8 3.20 12.07 3.52
CA GLU A 8 4.66 12.06 3.79
C GLU A 8 5.10 13.20 4.74
N ILE A 9 4.33 14.28 4.81
CA ILE A 9 4.62 15.46 5.67
C ILE A 9 3.99 15.32 7.07
N SER A 10 3.19 14.28 7.32
CA SER A 10 2.51 14.14 8.61
C SER A 10 3.48 13.75 9.75
N PRO A 11 3.30 14.29 10.98
CA PRO A 11 4.12 13.91 12.14
C PRO A 11 4.13 12.41 12.42
N GLN A 12 3.01 11.73 12.12
CA GLN A 12 2.89 10.28 12.31
C GLN A 12 3.73 9.51 11.29
N TYR A 13 3.74 9.94 10.02
CA TYR A 13 4.60 9.36 8.99
C TYR A 13 6.08 9.49 9.37
N MET A 14 6.53 10.68 9.76
CA MET A 14 7.91 10.91 10.20
C MET A 14 8.30 10.05 11.40
N LYS A 15 7.39 9.86 12.36
CA LYS A 15 7.61 8.98 13.51
C LYS A 15 7.74 7.51 13.10
N ILE A 16 6.86 7.02 12.22
CA ILE A 16 6.90 5.64 11.70
C ILE A 16 8.23 5.40 10.98
N ARG A 17 8.64 6.33 10.10
CA ARG A 17 9.90 6.26 9.37
C ARG A 17 11.13 6.29 10.28
N GLY A 18 11.16 7.19 11.27
CA GLY A 18 12.27 7.24 12.22
C GLY A 18 12.42 5.95 13.04
N ILE A 19 11.31 5.28 13.36
CA ILE A 19 11.35 3.97 14.04
C ILE A 19 11.87 2.88 13.09
N SER A 20 11.41 2.85 11.83
CA SER A 20 11.87 1.84 10.87
C SER A 20 13.38 1.98 10.59
N GLU A 21 13.88 3.20 10.43
CA GLU A 21 15.31 3.49 10.28
C GLU A 21 16.12 3.03 11.51
N LYS A 22 15.60 3.27 12.71
CA LYS A 22 16.22 2.82 13.96
C LYS A 22 16.28 1.29 14.06
N ILE A 23 15.22 0.60 13.67
CA ILE A 23 15.16 -0.88 13.67
C ILE A 23 16.25 -1.48 12.79
N VAL A 24 16.43 -0.93 11.58
CA VAL A 24 17.48 -1.41 10.66
C VAL A 24 18.86 -1.14 11.25
N LYS A 25 19.09 0.08 11.78
CA LYS A 25 20.38 0.48 12.33
C LYS A 25 20.81 -0.31 13.58
N GLU A 26 19.86 -0.62 14.47
CA GLU A 26 20.15 -1.28 15.75
C GLU A 26 20.07 -2.82 15.69
N GLY A 27 19.59 -3.35 14.56
CA GLY A 27 19.30 -4.76 14.39
C GLY A 27 17.82 -5.08 14.61
N ILE A 28 17.28 -5.94 13.76
CA ILE A 28 15.85 -6.25 13.73
C ILE A 28 15.47 -7.16 14.89
N HIS A 29 14.61 -6.64 15.77
CA HIS A 29 13.96 -7.43 16.82
C HIS A 29 12.45 -7.56 16.58
N PRO A 30 11.86 -8.77 16.72
CA PRO A 30 10.43 -9.00 16.50
C PRO A 30 9.49 -8.10 17.34
N SER A 31 9.92 -7.70 18.54
CA SER A 31 9.18 -6.80 19.41
C SER A 31 9.08 -5.39 18.83
N GLN A 32 10.15 -4.88 18.21
CA GLN A 32 10.15 -3.56 17.58
C GLN A 32 9.27 -3.54 16.33
N ILE A 33 9.28 -4.63 15.54
CA ILE A 33 8.39 -4.80 14.39
C ILE A 33 6.92 -4.76 14.84
N THR A 34 6.59 -5.47 15.91
CA THR A 34 5.22 -5.45 16.47
C THR A 34 4.80 -4.05 16.92
N VAL A 35 5.72 -3.27 17.49
CA VAL A 35 5.44 -1.87 17.88
C VAL A 35 5.22 -0.99 16.65
N LEU A 36 6.07 -1.15 15.62
CA LEU A 36 5.94 -0.42 14.36
C LEU A 36 4.59 -0.68 13.70
N GLU A 37 4.19 -1.94 13.57
CA GLU A 37 2.89 -2.31 12.98
C GLU A 37 1.72 -1.76 13.78
N ARG A 38 1.80 -1.79 15.11
CA ARG A 38 0.76 -1.20 15.97
C ARG A 38 0.67 0.31 15.75
N LEU A 39 1.80 1.00 15.57
CA LEU A 39 1.82 2.44 15.32
C LEU A 39 1.22 2.81 13.95
N VAL A 40 1.42 1.98 12.93
CA VAL A 40 0.73 2.16 11.64
C VAL A 40 -0.78 2.02 11.85
N ARG A 41 -1.23 0.99 12.56
CA ARG A 41 -2.66 0.74 12.85
C ARG A 41 -3.33 1.77 13.77
N THR A 42 -2.61 2.76 14.31
CA THR A 42 -3.23 3.90 15.01
C THR A 42 -3.65 5.02 14.06
N VAL A 43 -3.31 4.94 12.76
CA VAL A 43 -3.80 5.89 11.75
C VAL A 43 -5.29 5.66 11.57
N ALA A 44 -6.11 6.71 11.67
CA ALA A 44 -7.57 6.55 11.70
C ALA A 44 -8.19 6.07 10.38
N ASP A 45 -7.48 6.19 9.26
CA ASP A 45 -7.99 5.82 7.94
C ASP A 45 -7.24 4.60 7.37
N ARG A 46 -8.01 3.55 7.06
CA ARG A 46 -7.48 2.28 6.53
C ARG A 46 -6.76 2.42 5.19
N GLY A 47 -7.18 3.37 4.35
CA GLY A 47 -6.48 3.66 3.10
C GLY A 47 -5.07 4.19 3.38
N LYS A 48 -4.96 5.13 4.32
CA LYS A 48 -3.67 5.65 4.79
C LYS A 48 -2.82 4.57 5.47
N GLU A 49 -3.41 3.71 6.29
CA GLU A 49 -2.72 2.55 6.89
C GLU A 49 -2.11 1.64 5.82
N SER A 50 -2.90 1.29 4.79
CA SER A 50 -2.46 0.41 3.71
C SER A 50 -1.29 1.01 2.94
N VAL A 51 -1.37 2.30 2.60
CA VAL A 51 -0.29 3.03 1.92
C VAL A 51 0.97 3.10 2.78
N LEU A 52 0.85 3.32 4.09
CA LEU A 52 2.00 3.32 5.02
C LEU A 52 2.67 1.96 5.13
N PHE A 53 1.90 0.87 5.14
CA PHE A 53 2.48 -0.46 5.07
C PHE A 53 3.18 -0.71 3.73
N CYS A 54 2.66 -0.21 2.60
CA CYS A 54 3.39 -0.22 1.32
C CYS A 54 4.70 0.57 1.38
N ASP A 55 4.72 1.74 2.00
CA ASP A 55 5.94 2.51 2.20
C ASP A 55 7.00 1.74 2.98
N LEU A 56 6.58 1.10 4.08
CA LEU A 56 7.46 0.25 4.87
C LEU A 56 7.96 -0.96 4.08
N ALA A 57 7.12 -1.56 3.24
CA ALA A 57 7.53 -2.68 2.39
C ALA A 57 8.65 -2.29 1.42
N ILE A 58 8.52 -1.11 0.80
CA ILE A 58 9.52 -0.55 -0.12
C ILE A 58 10.80 -0.21 0.64
N PHE A 59 10.67 0.42 1.81
CA PHE A 59 11.79 0.74 2.70
C PHE A 59 12.59 -0.52 3.05
N PHE A 60 11.94 -1.55 3.59
CA PHE A 60 12.64 -2.79 3.97
C PHE A 60 13.21 -3.54 2.77
N LYS A 61 12.58 -3.48 1.60
CA LYS A 61 13.18 -4.03 0.36
C LYS A 61 14.50 -3.32 0.03
N ASN A 62 14.53 -1.99 0.11
CA ASN A 62 15.73 -1.22 -0.21
C ASN A 62 16.87 -1.48 0.81
N GLU A 63 16.51 -1.83 2.04
CA GLU A 63 17.46 -2.28 3.08
C GLU A 63 17.81 -3.78 2.96
N SER A 64 17.41 -4.47 1.89
CA SER A 64 17.62 -5.91 1.66
C SER A 64 16.93 -6.84 2.68
N GLU A 65 15.93 -6.34 3.41
CA GLU A 65 15.15 -7.04 4.43
C GLU A 65 13.88 -7.67 3.84
N GLU A 66 14.08 -8.64 2.95
CA GLU A 66 13.05 -9.29 2.15
C GLU A 66 11.88 -9.89 2.96
N THR A 67 12.18 -10.50 4.11
CA THR A 67 11.15 -11.11 4.97
C THR A 67 10.24 -10.05 5.59
N LEU A 68 10.81 -8.93 6.03
CA LEU A 68 10.04 -7.82 6.56
C LEU A 68 9.27 -7.11 5.45
N SER A 69 9.88 -6.90 4.30
CA SER A 69 9.22 -6.35 3.13
C SER A 69 7.95 -7.13 2.80
N ARG A 70 8.05 -8.46 2.63
CA ARG A 70 6.89 -9.34 2.39
C ARG A 70 5.81 -9.25 3.47
N ARG A 71 6.20 -9.19 4.75
CA ARG A 71 5.26 -9.03 5.86
C ARG A 71 4.52 -7.69 5.80
N MET A 72 5.20 -6.61 5.44
CA MET A 72 4.56 -5.30 5.27
C MET A 72 3.61 -5.27 4.08
N ILE A 73 3.93 -5.96 2.97
CA ILE A 73 3.02 -6.11 1.83
C ILE A 73 1.72 -6.81 2.27
N GLN A 74 1.83 -7.92 3.02
CA GLN A 74 0.67 -8.65 3.53
C GLN A 74 -0.20 -7.77 4.43
N ASN A 75 0.40 -7.04 5.38
CA ASN A 75 -0.33 -6.08 6.21
C ASN A 75 -1.05 -5.02 5.36
N ALA A 76 -0.39 -4.48 4.33
CA ALA A 76 -1.00 -3.48 3.45
C ALA A 76 -2.24 -4.03 2.73
N ILE A 77 -2.16 -5.26 2.22
CA ILE A 77 -3.27 -5.93 1.53
C ILE A 77 -4.42 -6.20 2.51
N GLU A 78 -4.12 -6.69 3.72
CA GLU A 78 -5.13 -6.98 4.74
C GLU A 78 -5.95 -5.73 5.11
N GLU A 79 -5.28 -4.60 5.34
CA GLU A 79 -5.96 -3.35 5.66
C GLU A 79 -6.76 -2.80 4.47
N ALA A 80 -6.25 -2.95 3.24
CA ALA A 80 -6.95 -2.50 2.04
C ALA A 80 -8.22 -3.33 1.79
N ARG A 81 -8.18 -4.65 2.01
CA ARG A 81 -9.28 -5.59 1.73
C ARG A 81 -10.54 -5.33 2.53
N ILE A 82 -10.49 -4.59 3.64
CA ILE A 82 -11.67 -4.26 4.43
C ILE A 82 -12.29 -2.90 4.06
N ILE A 83 -11.61 -2.09 3.26
CA ILE A 83 -12.08 -0.74 2.87
C ILE A 83 -13.44 -0.82 2.18
N ARG A 84 -14.33 0.11 2.54
CA ARG A 84 -15.61 0.38 1.87
C ARG A 84 -15.73 1.89 1.59
N PRO A 85 -16.47 2.29 0.53
CA PRO A 85 -17.10 1.45 -0.49
C PRO A 85 -16.08 0.71 -1.38
N LEU A 86 -16.56 -0.21 -2.23
CA LEU A 86 -15.69 -1.00 -3.12
C LEU A 86 -14.91 -0.15 -4.13
N SER A 87 -15.49 0.95 -4.61
CA SER A 87 -14.77 1.91 -5.46
C SER A 87 -13.54 2.46 -4.75
N ARG A 88 -13.70 2.91 -3.51
CA ARG A 88 -12.59 3.39 -2.68
C ARG A 88 -11.52 2.32 -2.46
N ARG A 89 -11.92 1.07 -2.20
CA ARG A 89 -11.00 -0.05 -2.08
C ARG A 89 -10.19 -0.25 -3.35
N SER A 90 -10.87 -0.27 -4.50
CA SER A 90 -10.23 -0.44 -5.80
C SER A 90 -9.23 0.67 -6.08
N PHE A 91 -9.58 1.94 -5.83
CA PHE A 91 -8.66 3.06 -5.99
C PHE A 91 -7.44 2.98 -5.07
N VAL A 92 -7.62 2.64 -3.78
CA VAL A 92 -6.50 2.49 -2.85
C VAL A 92 -5.56 1.35 -3.28
N MET A 93 -6.12 0.21 -3.70
CA MET A 93 -5.30 -0.91 -4.20
C MET A 93 -4.61 -0.56 -5.52
N CYS A 94 -5.25 0.20 -6.41
CA CYS A 94 -4.64 0.70 -7.64
C CYS A 94 -3.42 1.60 -7.33
N ASP A 95 -3.58 2.57 -6.42
CA ASP A 95 -2.49 3.44 -5.97
C ASP A 95 -1.33 2.62 -5.36
N MET A 96 -1.65 1.62 -4.53
CA MET A 96 -0.66 0.70 -3.96
C MET A 96 0.08 -0.10 -5.04
N ALA A 97 -0.63 -0.65 -6.02
CA ALA A 97 -0.05 -1.42 -7.12
C ALA A 97 0.94 -0.58 -7.92
N LEU A 98 0.55 0.63 -8.32
CA LEU A 98 1.44 1.57 -9.04
C LEU A 98 2.68 1.93 -8.23
N LYS A 99 2.52 2.17 -6.92
CA LYS A 99 3.63 2.49 -6.03
C LYS A 99 4.62 1.33 -5.89
N MET A 100 4.11 0.10 -5.76
CA MET A 100 4.92 -1.11 -5.71
C MET A 100 5.62 -1.38 -7.04
N TYR A 101 4.93 -1.16 -8.16
CA TYR A 101 5.51 -1.29 -9.50
C TYR A 101 6.67 -0.31 -9.70
N ALA A 102 6.47 0.96 -9.37
CA ALA A 102 7.50 2.00 -9.44
C ALA A 102 8.73 1.69 -8.57
N ALA A 103 8.55 0.95 -7.47
CA ALA A 103 9.62 0.48 -6.60
C ALA A 103 10.30 -0.83 -7.07
N GLY A 104 9.92 -1.36 -8.24
CA GLY A 104 10.44 -2.62 -8.80
C GLY A 104 9.90 -3.88 -8.11
N CYS A 105 8.76 -3.78 -7.41
CA CYS A 105 8.10 -4.92 -6.75
C CYS A 105 6.99 -5.50 -7.66
N GLU A 106 7.34 -5.92 -8.88
CA GLU A 106 6.37 -6.22 -9.94
C GLU A 106 5.36 -7.32 -9.57
N ASN A 107 5.79 -8.42 -8.97
CA ASN A 107 4.90 -9.52 -8.58
C ASN A 107 3.85 -9.06 -7.55
N ALA A 108 4.28 -8.28 -6.54
CA ALA A 108 3.38 -7.74 -5.54
C ALA A 108 2.43 -6.69 -6.14
N ALA A 109 2.93 -5.88 -7.08
CA ALA A 109 2.10 -4.91 -7.79
C ALA A 109 0.98 -5.59 -8.59
N GLN A 110 1.29 -6.69 -9.29
CA GLN A 110 0.31 -7.49 -10.03
C GLN A 110 -0.73 -8.12 -9.08
N GLU A 111 -0.30 -8.74 -7.99
CA GLU A 111 -1.21 -9.32 -6.99
C GLU A 111 -2.17 -8.27 -6.40
N ILE A 112 -1.65 -7.08 -6.06
CA ILE A 112 -2.48 -5.98 -5.53
C ILE A 112 -3.46 -5.46 -6.60
N LEU A 113 -3.03 -5.37 -7.86
CA LEU A 113 -3.89 -4.96 -8.96
C LEU A 113 -5.04 -5.94 -9.19
N ASP A 114 -4.80 -7.25 -9.07
CA ASP A 114 -5.84 -8.27 -9.16
C ASP A 114 -6.92 -8.06 -8.08
N TYR A 115 -6.53 -7.71 -6.84
CA TYR A 115 -7.49 -7.35 -5.80
C TYR A 115 -8.26 -6.06 -6.11
N ALA A 116 -7.62 -5.09 -6.77
CA ALA A 116 -8.29 -3.86 -7.20
C ALA A 116 -9.37 -4.16 -8.25
N ILE A 117 -9.09 -5.07 -9.20
CA ILE A 117 -10.01 -5.54 -10.24
C ILE A 117 -11.16 -6.33 -9.62
N ASP A 118 -10.88 -7.24 -8.67
CA ASP A 118 -11.92 -7.96 -7.93
C ASP A 118 -12.87 -6.99 -7.21
N ALA A 119 -12.33 -5.95 -6.55
CA ALA A 119 -13.16 -4.92 -5.94
C ALA A 119 -14.04 -4.18 -6.96
N ALA A 120 -13.48 -3.83 -8.12
CA ALA A 120 -14.18 -3.10 -9.19
C ALA A 120 -15.31 -3.92 -9.82
N THR A 121 -15.04 -5.18 -10.18
CA THR A 121 -16.04 -6.09 -10.79
C THR A 121 -17.27 -6.30 -9.91
N ASN A 122 -17.10 -6.22 -8.58
CA ASN A 122 -18.18 -6.36 -7.60
C ASN A 122 -18.97 -5.05 -7.33
N ILE A 123 -18.65 -3.93 -8.00
CA ILE A 123 -19.43 -2.69 -7.90
C ILE A 123 -20.75 -2.84 -8.67
N ARG A 124 -21.88 -2.60 -7.98
CA ARG A 124 -23.22 -2.74 -8.57
C ARG A 124 -23.62 -1.59 -9.48
N GLN A 125 -23.25 -0.37 -9.12
CA GLN A 125 -23.57 0.83 -9.90
C GLN A 125 -22.67 0.89 -11.13
N SER A 126 -23.24 0.70 -12.32
CA SER A 126 -22.47 0.63 -13.58
C SER A 126 -21.63 1.88 -13.82
N SER A 127 -22.21 3.07 -13.67
CA SER A 127 -21.48 4.33 -13.92
C SER A 127 -20.22 4.47 -13.07
N LEU A 128 -20.30 4.09 -11.78
CA LEU A 128 -19.17 4.14 -10.86
C LEU A 128 -18.16 3.01 -11.16
N ARG A 129 -18.66 1.84 -11.59
CA ARG A 129 -17.80 0.73 -11.97
C ARG A 129 -16.98 1.07 -13.23
N ASP A 130 -17.60 1.72 -14.20
CA ASP A 130 -16.95 2.13 -15.44
C ASP A 130 -15.84 3.16 -15.16
N GLU A 131 -16.12 4.16 -14.30
CA GLU A 131 -15.11 5.12 -13.84
C GLU A 131 -13.91 4.44 -13.15
N VAL A 132 -14.17 3.45 -12.30
CA VAL A 132 -13.10 2.67 -11.65
C VAL A 132 -12.30 1.86 -12.67
N PHE A 133 -12.95 1.27 -13.68
CA PHE A 133 -12.25 0.53 -14.74
C PHE A 133 -11.41 1.43 -15.64
N ASP A 134 -11.83 2.67 -15.90
CA ASP A 134 -11.02 3.62 -16.65
C ASP A 134 -9.70 3.89 -15.94
N GLU A 135 -9.73 4.13 -14.62
CA GLU A 135 -8.52 4.32 -13.79
C GLU A 135 -7.64 3.06 -13.76
N LEU A 136 -8.24 1.88 -13.54
CA LEU A 136 -7.49 0.61 -13.57
C LEU A 136 -6.87 0.36 -14.94
N GLY A 137 -7.55 0.73 -16.02
CA GLY A 137 -7.05 0.63 -17.39
C GLY A 137 -5.83 1.49 -17.63
N LEU A 138 -5.77 2.69 -17.05
CA LEU A 138 -4.57 3.53 -17.07
C LEU A 138 -3.42 2.90 -16.29
N ALA A 139 -3.70 2.38 -15.09
CA ALA A 139 -2.67 1.73 -14.27
C ALA A 139 -2.07 0.50 -14.95
N ILE A 140 -2.90 -0.34 -15.60
CA ILE A 140 -2.45 -1.50 -16.38
C ILE A 140 -1.48 -1.07 -17.48
N LYS A 141 -1.79 0.01 -18.21
CA LYS A 141 -0.91 0.52 -19.29
C LYS A 141 0.45 0.95 -18.73
N VAL A 142 0.45 1.69 -17.61
CA VAL A 142 1.69 2.10 -16.92
C VAL A 142 2.51 0.88 -16.52
N MET A 143 1.88 -0.13 -15.93
CA MET A 143 2.57 -1.36 -15.47
C MET A 143 3.05 -2.26 -16.62
N GLN A 144 2.51 -2.10 -17.82
CA GLN A 144 2.95 -2.82 -19.03
C GLN A 144 4.05 -2.09 -19.81
N GLY A 145 4.54 -0.95 -19.31
CA GLY A 145 5.63 -0.20 -19.94
C GLY A 145 5.20 0.57 -21.19
N MET A 146 3.94 0.98 -21.27
CA MET A 146 3.43 1.91 -22.29
C MET A 146 3.78 3.36 -21.98
#